data_AF-A0A1Y2ML73-F1
#
_entry.id   AF-A0A1Y2ML73-F1
#
_cell.length_a   1.000
_cell.length_b   1.000
_cell.length_c   1.000
_cell.angle_alpha   90.00
_cell.angle_beta   90.00
_cell.angle_gamma   90.00
#
_symmetry.space_group_name_H-M   'P 1'
#
loop_
_entity.id
_entity.type
_entity.pdbx_description
1 polymer ?
#
loop_
_entity_poly.entity_id
_entity_poly.type
_entity_poly.pdbx_seq_one_letter_code
_entity_poly.pdbx_strand_id
1 'polypeptide(L)'
;MMASAANSKDPLGGLDQATRVAIGPRRVGGIYRNGYLDCQYRVEEVLTGEAAWAVIPFSEYVLVEVDLTGPRAGRSRVHCTAWDSRRDEIVEMPEHPGAEGTEPAP
;
A
#
# COMPACT_ATOMS: atom_id res chain seq x y z
N MET A 1 9.18 0.68 33.92
CA MET A 1 7.79 0.79 33.45
C MET A 1 7.68 2.03 32.57
N MET A 2 7.17 1.84 31.35
CA MET A 2 6.49 2.78 30.43
C MET A 2 6.96 2.50 29.00
N ALA A 3 6.34 1.48 28.40
CA ALA A 3 6.33 1.33 26.95
C ALA A 3 5.30 2.34 26.41
N SER A 4 5.77 3.32 25.65
CA SER A 4 4.87 4.22 24.91
C SER A 4 4.09 3.40 23.89
N ALA A 5 2.76 3.48 23.98
CA ALA A 5 1.84 2.85 23.07
C ALA A 5 2.15 3.23 21.61
N ALA A 6 2.48 2.23 20.79
CA ALA A 6 2.52 2.38 19.35
C ALA A 6 1.12 2.77 18.87
N ASN A 7 0.99 4.00 18.39
CA ASN A 7 -0.25 4.53 17.87
C ASN A 7 -0.57 3.76 16.58
N SER A 8 -1.50 2.81 16.63
CA SER A 8 -2.06 2.10 15.47
C SER A 8 -2.86 3.06 14.59
N LYS A 9 -2.21 4.09 14.05
CA LYS A 9 -2.78 5.02 13.09
C LYS A 9 -2.55 4.46 11.70
N ASP A 10 -3.60 4.44 10.89
CA ASP A 10 -3.51 4.25 9.43
C ASP A 10 -2.25 4.98 8.93
N PRO A 11 -1.28 4.29 8.30
CA PRO A 11 -0.03 4.91 7.85
C PRO A 11 -0.28 6.08 6.89
N LEU A 12 -1.48 6.17 6.31
CA LEU A 12 -1.88 7.28 5.44
C LEU A 12 -2.54 8.46 6.20
N GLY A 13 -2.76 8.35 7.52
CA GLY A 13 -3.53 9.33 8.30
C GLY A 13 -2.89 10.72 8.42
N GLY A 14 -1.59 10.85 8.17
CA GLY A 14 -0.86 12.13 8.15
C GLY A 14 -0.79 12.81 6.77
N LEU A 15 -1.34 12.18 5.72
CA LEU A 15 -1.24 12.68 4.35
C LEU A 15 -2.35 13.68 4.03
N ASP A 16 -2.07 14.61 3.11
CA ASP A 16 -3.09 15.51 2.58
C ASP A 16 -4.20 14.72 1.87
N GLN A 17 -5.36 15.35 1.70
CA GLN A 17 -6.54 14.67 1.15
C GLN A 17 -6.33 14.20 -0.29
N ALA A 18 -5.62 14.96 -1.13
CA ALA A 18 -5.41 14.59 -2.53
C ALA A 18 -4.53 13.35 -2.63
N THR A 19 -3.45 13.28 -1.85
CA THR A 19 -2.58 12.10 -1.79
C THR A 19 -3.32 10.86 -1.28
N ARG A 20 -4.14 11.00 -0.22
CA ARG A 20 -4.97 9.89 0.28
C ARG A 20 -5.95 9.36 -0.76
N VAL A 21 -6.62 10.26 -1.48
CA VAL A 21 -7.56 9.89 -2.55
C VAL A 21 -6.82 9.22 -3.71
N ALA A 22 -5.64 9.73 -4.08
CA ALA A 22 -4.83 9.15 -5.14
C ALA A 22 -4.35 7.74 -4.80
N ILE A 23 -3.86 7.51 -3.57
CA ILE A 23 -3.48 6.16 -3.10
C ILE A 23 -4.72 5.26 -3.00
N GLY A 24 -5.87 5.79 -2.58
CA GLY A 24 -7.11 5.03 -2.52
C GLY A 24 -7.07 3.91 -1.46
N PRO A 25 -7.66 2.73 -1.73
CA PRO A 25 -7.75 1.62 -0.77
C PRO A 25 -6.42 0.86 -0.60
N ARG A 26 -5.38 1.23 -1.34
CA ARG A 26 -4.11 0.51 -1.37
C ARG A 26 -3.38 0.60 -0.03
N ARG A 27 -3.02 -0.57 0.51
CA ARG A 27 -2.31 -0.77 1.78
C ARG A 27 -1.29 -1.88 1.59
N VAL A 28 -0.17 -1.77 2.29
CA VAL A 28 0.89 -2.78 2.31
C VAL A 28 0.29 -4.15 2.66
N GLY A 29 0.69 -5.18 1.90
CA GLY A 29 0.19 -6.54 2.01
C GLY A 29 -1.11 -6.81 1.23
N GLY A 30 -1.85 -5.77 0.84
CA GLY A 30 -3.09 -5.93 0.07
C GLY A 30 -2.86 -6.34 -1.38
N ILE A 31 -3.82 -7.08 -1.93
CA ILE A 31 -3.87 -7.52 -3.33
C ILE A 31 -4.96 -6.75 -4.07
N TYR A 32 -4.60 -6.20 -5.21
CA TYR A 32 -5.47 -5.36 -6.04
C TYR A 32 -5.38 -5.77 -7.50
N ARG A 33 -6.42 -5.47 -8.29
CA ARG A 33 -6.41 -5.60 -9.75
C ARG A 33 -6.24 -4.23 -10.38
N ASN A 34 -5.28 -4.10 -11.28
CA ASN A 34 -5.12 -2.92 -12.14
C ASN A 34 -5.98 -3.10 -13.39
N GLY A 35 -7.01 -2.28 -13.58
CA GLY A 35 -7.93 -2.42 -14.71
C GLY A 35 -7.36 -1.95 -16.06
N TYR A 36 -6.20 -1.29 -16.10
CA TYR A 36 -5.50 -0.93 -17.33
C TYR A 36 -4.59 -2.04 -17.85
N LEU A 37 -3.94 -2.75 -16.94
CA LEU A 37 -2.97 -3.79 -17.25
C LEU A 37 -3.53 -5.20 -17.13
N ASP A 38 -4.76 -5.32 -16.64
CA ASP A 38 -5.46 -6.58 -16.41
C ASP A 38 -4.65 -7.57 -15.55
N CYS A 39 -3.88 -7.04 -14.60
CA CYS A 39 -3.03 -7.81 -13.70
C CYS A 39 -3.41 -7.61 -12.24
N GLN A 40 -3.27 -8.67 -11.44
CA GLN A 40 -3.27 -8.55 -9.99
C GLN A 40 -1.87 -8.23 -9.50
N TYR A 41 -1.78 -7.42 -8.46
CA TYR A 41 -0.53 -7.05 -7.82
C TYR A 41 -0.71 -6.98 -6.30
N ARG A 42 0.37 -7.27 -5.57
CA ARG A 42 0.45 -7.04 -4.12
C ARG A 42 1.25 -5.79 -3.87
N VAL A 43 0.76 -4.93 -2.98
CA VAL A 43 1.52 -3.74 -2.54
C VAL A 43 2.52 -4.15 -1.47
N GLU A 44 3.80 -3.95 -1.73
CA GLU A 44 4.88 -4.21 -0.76
C GLU A 44 5.16 -2.98 0.09
N GLU A 45 5.13 -1.78 -0.51
CA GLU A 45 5.42 -0.53 0.19
C GLU A 45 4.58 0.63 -0.35
N VAL A 46 4.28 1.59 0.52
CA VAL A 46 3.69 2.88 0.16
C VAL A 46 4.63 3.97 0.69
N LEU A 47 5.38 4.59 -0.21
CA LEU A 47 6.28 5.69 0.11
C LEU A 47 5.56 7.03 -0.05
N THR A 48 5.88 8.00 0.80
CA THR A 48 5.26 9.34 0.77
C THR A 48 6.27 10.43 1.08
N GLY A 49 6.01 11.67 0.63
CA GLY A 49 6.87 12.83 0.90
C GLY A 49 8.29 12.65 0.35
N GLU A 50 9.31 12.99 1.15
CA GLU A 50 10.72 12.89 0.72
C GLU A 50 11.12 11.50 0.22
N ALA A 51 10.61 10.43 0.84
CA ALA A 51 10.88 9.06 0.40
C ALA A 51 10.28 8.76 -0.97
N ALA A 52 9.11 9.31 -1.29
CA ALA A 52 8.51 9.20 -2.61
C ALA A 52 9.30 10.02 -3.65
N TRP A 53 9.69 11.25 -3.32
CA TRP A 53 10.49 12.12 -4.19
C TRP A 53 11.84 11.51 -4.55
N ALA A 54 12.46 10.76 -3.63
CA ALA A 54 13.71 10.05 -3.89
C ALA A 54 13.60 8.96 -4.96
N VAL A 55 12.39 8.42 -5.18
CA VAL A 55 12.13 7.35 -6.17
C VAL A 55 11.54 7.91 -7.46
N ILE A 56 10.52 8.79 -7.36
CA ILE A 56 9.87 9.44 -8.50
C ILE A 56 9.89 10.96 -8.26
N PRO A 57 10.81 11.72 -8.91
CA PRO A 57 11.02 13.15 -8.66
C PRO A 57 9.90 14.08 -9.17
N PHE A 58 8.71 13.98 -8.58
CA PHE A 58 7.55 14.88 -8.75
C PHE A 58 6.30 14.36 -8.02
N SER A 59 6.37 13.18 -7.38
CA SER A 59 5.19 12.52 -6.82
C SER A 59 5.22 12.49 -5.30
N GLU A 60 4.15 12.97 -4.67
CA GLU A 60 3.96 12.90 -3.21
C GLU A 60 3.79 11.47 -2.67
N TYR A 61 3.59 10.49 -3.56
CA TYR A 61 3.50 9.08 -3.20
C TYR A 61 4.10 8.16 -4.27
N VAL A 62 4.57 7.00 -3.85
CA VAL A 62 4.99 5.90 -4.74
C VAL A 62 4.52 4.57 -4.14
N LEU A 63 4.01 3.69 -4.98
CA LEU A 63 3.69 2.31 -4.64
C LEU A 63 4.78 1.41 -5.16
N VAL A 64 5.30 0.56 -4.27
CA VAL A 64 6.13 -0.59 -4.64
C VAL A 64 5.22 -1.80 -4.66
N GLU A 65 5.18 -2.52 -5.78
CA GLU A 65 4.27 -3.65 -5.97
C GLU A 65 4.98 -4.84 -6.61
N VAL A 66 4.40 -6.02 -6.45
CA VAL A 66 4.78 -7.24 -7.17
C VAL A 66 3.60 -7.73 -7.99
N ASP A 67 3.81 -7.94 -9.29
CA ASP A 67 2.80 -8.53 -10.16
C ASP A 67 2.55 -9.99 -9.75
N LEU A 68 1.30 -10.35 -9.48
CA LEU A 68 0.91 -11.73 -9.14
C LEU A 68 0.42 -12.50 -10.37
N THR A 69 -0.17 -11.79 -11.33
CA THR A 69 -0.69 -12.36 -12.58
C THR A 69 -0.22 -11.57 -13.79
N GLY A 70 -0.55 -12.07 -14.99
CA GLY A 70 -0.19 -11.43 -16.25
C GLY A 70 1.21 -11.79 -16.74
N PRO A 71 1.66 -11.20 -17.86
CA PRO A 71 2.88 -11.62 -18.58
C PRO A 71 4.19 -11.30 -17.83
N ARG A 72 4.12 -10.60 -16.70
CA ARG A 72 5.27 -10.18 -15.89
C ARG A 72 5.16 -10.61 -14.42
N ALA A 73 4.35 -11.63 -14.13
CA ALA A 73 4.19 -12.15 -12.77
C ALA A 73 5.55 -12.43 -12.09
N GLY A 74 5.64 -12.09 -10.80
CA GLY A 74 6.86 -12.14 -9.99
C GLY A 74 7.76 -10.89 -10.11
N ARG A 75 7.45 -9.95 -11.00
CA ARG A 75 8.25 -8.74 -11.17
C ARG A 75 7.83 -7.63 -10.21
N SER A 76 8.80 -7.04 -9.53
CA SER A 76 8.61 -5.82 -8.75
C SER A 76 8.56 -4.57 -9.64
N ARG A 77 7.67 -3.63 -9.30
CA ARG A 77 7.50 -2.35 -10.01
C ARG A 77 7.30 -1.21 -9.02
N VAL A 78 7.64 0.00 -9.47
CA VAL A 78 7.33 1.24 -8.77
C VAL A 78 6.45 2.11 -9.66
N HIS A 79 5.39 2.69 -9.12
CA HIS A 79 4.55 3.63 -9.84
C HIS A 79 3.81 4.59 -8.91
N CYS A 80 3.30 5.68 -9.47
CA CYS A 80 2.52 6.70 -8.76
C CYS A 80 1.17 6.97 -9.45
N THR A 81 0.56 5.91 -9.99
CA THR A 81 -0.73 6.03 -10.70
C THR A 81 -1.85 6.07 -9.68
N ALA A 82 -2.73 7.08 -9.82
CA ALA A 82 -3.90 7.23 -8.95
C ALA A 82 -4.86 6.06 -9.12
N TRP A 83 -5.55 5.71 -8.03
CA TRP A 83 -6.58 4.68 -8.03
C TRP A 83 -7.78 5.11 -8.88
N ASP A 84 -8.20 4.27 -9.83
CA ASP A 84 -9.44 4.47 -10.57
C ASP A 84 -10.50 3.47 -10.11
N SER A 85 -11.40 3.92 -9.24
CA SER A 85 -12.51 3.09 -8.71
C SER A 85 -13.47 2.51 -9.77
N ARG A 86 -13.40 2.95 -11.03
CA ARG A 86 -14.21 2.40 -12.13
C ARG A 86 -13.54 1.21 -12.82
N ARG A 87 -12.24 1.00 -12.59
CA ARG A 87 -11.40 0.03 -13.31
C ARG A 87 -10.63 -0.88 -12.37
N ASP A 88 -10.17 -0.33 -11.26
CA ASP A 88 -9.37 -1.03 -10.27
C ASP A 88 -10.26 -1.69 -9.23
N GLU A 89 -9.83 -2.86 -8.75
CA GLU A 89 -10.60 -3.68 -7.83
C GLU A 89 -9.75 -4.08 -6.63
N ILE A 90 -10.38 -4.10 -5.45
CA ILE A 90 -9.79 -4.68 -4.25
C ILE A 90 -10.02 -6.19 -4.33
N VAL A 91 -8.94 -6.97 -4.42
CA VAL A 91 -9.03 -8.43 -4.47
C VAL A 91 -8.97 -8.98 -3.06
N GLU A 92 -7.97 -8.55 -2.28
CA GLU A 92 -7.77 -8.95 -0.89
C GLU A 92 -7.22 -7.76 -0.11
N MET A 93 -7.93 -7.34 0.94
CA MET A 93 -7.37 -6.35 1.87
C MET A 93 -6.41 -7.06 2.82
N PRO A 94 -5.31 -6.41 3.24
CA PRO A 94 -4.48 -6.97 4.29
C PRO A 94 -5.33 -7.08 5.55
N GLU A 95 -5.22 -8.22 6.25
CA GLU A 95 -5.71 -8.30 7.62
C GLU A 95 -5.08 -7.15 8.41
N HIS A 96 -5.86 -6.42 9.21
CA HIS A 96 -5.37 -5.28 9.97
C HIS A 96 -4.03 -5.61 10.65
N PRO A 97 -3.02 -4.72 10.62
CA PRO A 97 -1.85 -4.90 11.47
C PRO A 97 -2.31 -4.75 12.93
N GLY A 98 -2.69 -5.85 13.55
CA GLY A 98 -3.41 -5.83 14.82
C GLY A 98 -3.58 -7.21 15.44
N ALA A 99 -2.48 -7.93 15.63
CA ALA A 99 -2.19 -8.78 16.79
C ALA A 99 -1.05 -9.75 16.43
N GLU A 100 0.21 -9.31 16.57
CA GLU A 100 1.23 -10.29 16.91
C GLU A 100 0.79 -10.90 18.25
N GLY A 101 0.55 -12.21 18.24
CA GLY A 101 0.12 -12.97 19.40
C GLY A 101 1.09 -12.77 20.55
N THR A 102 0.67 -11.98 21.53
CA THR A 102 1.12 -12.22 22.89
C THR A 102 0.40 -13.49 23.32
N GLU A 103 1.06 -14.63 23.20
CA GLU A 103 0.70 -15.81 23.99
C GLU A 103 1.07 -15.50 25.45
N PRO A 104 0.11 -15.43 26.40
CA PRO A 104 0.47 -15.43 27.80
C PRO A 104 0.19 -16.83 28.35
N ALA A 105 1.23 -17.60 28.66
CA ALA A 105 1.15 -18.58 29.76
C ALA A 105 2.50 -19.28 30.02
N PRO A 106 2.70 -19.87 31.21
CA PRO A 106 1.93 -19.74 32.46
C PRO A 106 2.65 -18.95 33.56
#